data_AF-A0A9K3LUR5-F1
#
_entry.id   AF-A0A9K3LUR5-F1
#
_cell.length_a   1.000
_cell.length_b   1.000
_cell.length_c   1.000
_cell.angle_alpha   90.00
_cell.angle_beta   90.00
_cell.angle_gamma   90.00
#
_symmetry.space_group_name_H-M   'P 1'
#
loop_
_entity.id
_entity.type
_entity.pdbx_description
1 polymer ?
#
loop_
_entity_poly.entity_id
_entity_poly.type
_entity_poly.pdbx_seq_one_letter_code
_entity_poly.pdbx_strand_id
1 'polypeptide(L)'
;MGRFPHVYPYVFMKTLQGSRHRLSSERILRHSCCWSVGLPHKTTSSFQEIKRCFGSNPFKYGVDTLIIGGGPIGASTAYHLAKQRQDLADGSANSSQPSILVIEQDPSYKSCSAVYSAGGIRLQFSLRENVLMSLYGIDFLRKCDNLLATAPSQTNSMDKRHQALDIQYVEHGYLILASTELGARQLQENFANFQNIGCDDMIQLLKPDELKSRFPWVNTEDVVLGSFGCSGEGWFDPWSFVRAMHAKNKDLGVGFLSGTVTGATRNPDDSGEIMSVQVRTQSNEMHNIAVKTVVNAAGARAGQVLNFLAGGKESPLAHPLPVHPKKRCIYFFQCDSKHQPEGTIVPSMAPLTIDSSGSYFRSEGTHSGTGRFLCGISPPSCEDLDCLDPRQLENADPILFERDIWPAIANRVPAFNSLKVISSWAGLYDVNIVDHNCILDFHPELKNVLLVNGFSGHGLQHSPAAGRAAAELIDNNNQFTTLDLNIFRFDRLKEGGIPVLEMGIY
;
A
#
# COMPACT_ATOMS: atom_id res chain seq x y z
N MET A 1 -48.87 35.60 -3.86
CA MET A 1 -48.76 36.93 -3.23
C MET A 1 -48.53 36.67 -1.74
N GLY A 2 -47.29 36.65 -1.23
CA GLY A 2 -46.48 37.80 -0.80
C GLY A 2 -46.60 37.93 0.73
N ARG A 3 -45.62 38.26 1.57
CA ARG A 3 -44.20 38.64 1.49
C ARG A 3 -43.60 38.41 2.90
N PHE A 4 -42.27 38.29 2.97
CA PHE A 4 -41.44 38.46 4.17
C PHE A 4 -41.68 39.79 4.90
N PRO A 5 -41.16 39.93 6.13
CA PRO A 5 -40.12 40.95 6.29
C PRO A 5 -38.90 40.50 7.11
N HIS A 6 -37.73 40.92 6.60
CA HIS A 6 -36.48 41.09 7.34
C HIS A 6 -36.50 42.40 8.14
N VAL A 7 -35.80 42.44 9.28
CA VAL A 7 -35.31 43.68 9.90
C VAL A 7 -33.89 43.46 10.46
N TYR A 8 -32.93 44.23 9.94
CA TYR A 8 -31.60 44.55 10.51
C TYR A 8 -31.70 45.77 11.44
N PRO A 9 -30.63 46.09 12.20
CA PRO A 9 -30.21 47.49 12.23
C PRO A 9 -28.69 47.75 12.08
N TYR A 10 -28.39 48.71 11.17
CA TYR A 10 -27.46 49.88 11.20
C TYR A 10 -26.01 49.71 11.71
N VAL A 11 -24.95 49.87 10.88
CA VAL A 11 -24.38 51.04 10.15
C VAL A 11 -23.72 52.09 11.06
N PHE A 12 -22.40 52.24 10.94
CA PHE A 12 -21.73 53.56 10.85
C PHE A 12 -20.48 53.46 9.96
N MET A 13 -20.53 54.15 8.82
CA MET A 13 -19.40 54.41 7.92
C MET A 13 -19.00 55.88 8.10
N LYS A 14 -17.72 56.14 8.38
CA LYS A 14 -17.09 57.45 8.14
C LYS A 14 -15.90 57.24 7.22
N THR A 15 -16.02 57.79 6.02
CA THR A 15 -14.95 58.01 5.05
C THR A 15 -14.04 59.15 5.53
N LEU A 16 -12.73 59.03 5.30
CA LEU A 16 -11.86 60.14 4.90
C LEU A 16 -10.61 59.61 4.21
N GLN A 17 -10.26 60.28 3.12
CA GLN A 17 -9.21 59.96 2.17
C GLN A 17 -7.81 60.30 2.72
N GLY A 18 -6.84 59.47 2.31
CA GLY A 18 -5.59 59.95 1.72
C GLY A 18 -4.43 60.33 2.64
N SER A 19 -3.39 59.50 2.68
CA SER A 19 -2.03 59.91 2.28
C SER A 19 -1.09 58.70 2.28
N ARG A 20 -0.29 58.62 1.22
CA ARG A 20 0.71 57.58 0.95
C ARG A 20 1.94 57.80 1.83
N HIS A 21 2.47 56.72 2.41
CA HIS A 21 3.92 56.54 2.54
C HIS A 21 4.30 55.06 2.40
N ARG A 22 5.27 54.82 1.52
CA ARG A 22 5.96 53.54 1.28
C ARG A 22 6.66 53.08 2.55
N LEU A 23 6.72 51.77 2.79
CA LEU A 23 7.92 51.08 3.27
C LEU A 23 7.88 49.58 2.92
N SER A 24 8.97 49.19 2.26
CA SER A 24 9.62 47.88 2.08
C SER A 24 8.81 46.57 2.06
N SER A 25 8.93 45.93 0.90
CA SER A 25 8.71 44.54 0.55
C SER A 25 9.56 43.53 1.34
N GLU A 26 8.91 42.52 1.92
CA GLU A 26 9.45 41.16 2.02
C GLU A 26 8.45 40.20 1.37
N ARG A 27 8.88 39.59 0.27
CA ARG A 27 8.12 38.63 -0.55
C ARG A 27 8.08 37.29 0.17
N ILE A 28 6.93 36.92 0.72
CA ILE A 28 6.60 35.52 0.99
C ILE A 28 6.25 34.86 -0.35
N LEU A 29 7.17 34.06 -0.88
CA LEU A 29 6.98 33.23 -2.05
C LEU A 29 5.90 32.17 -1.76
N ARG A 30 4.68 32.42 -2.26
CA ARG A 30 3.68 31.37 -2.47
C ARG A 30 4.14 30.51 -3.65
N HIS A 31 4.76 29.37 -3.38
CA HIS A 31 4.93 28.32 -4.39
C HIS A 31 3.65 27.50 -4.51
N SER A 32 2.66 28.08 -5.20
CA SER A 32 1.60 27.32 -5.84
C SER A 32 2.21 26.64 -7.07
N CYS A 33 2.61 25.37 -6.96
CA CYS A 33 3.08 24.60 -8.10
C CYS A 33 1.87 24.17 -8.96
N CYS A 34 1.37 25.10 -9.77
CA CYS A 34 0.46 24.80 -10.87
C CYS A 34 1.32 24.28 -12.03
N TRP A 35 1.52 22.96 -12.10
CA TRP A 35 2.12 22.33 -13.28
C TRP A 35 1.04 22.15 -14.34
N SER A 36 0.76 23.19 -15.13
CA SER A 36 0.14 23.01 -16.45
C SER A 36 1.19 22.48 -17.41
N VAL A 37 1.47 21.18 -17.32
CA VAL A 37 2.19 20.45 -18.37
C VAL A 37 1.23 20.29 -19.53
N GLY A 38 1.54 20.92 -20.66
CA GLY A 38 0.82 20.69 -21.91
C GLY A 38 0.78 19.20 -22.21
N LEU A 39 -0.44 18.65 -22.30
CA LEU A 39 -0.68 17.28 -22.77
C LEU A 39 -0.14 17.15 -24.19
N PRO A 40 0.82 16.24 -24.47
CA PRO A 40 1.03 15.83 -25.84
C PRO A 40 -0.16 14.94 -26.23
N HIS A 41 -1.06 15.48 -27.05
CA HIS A 41 -1.94 14.65 -27.87
C HIS A 41 -1.06 13.84 -28.82
N LYS A 42 -0.75 12.59 -28.46
CA LYS A 42 -0.34 11.50 -29.35
C LYS A 42 -0.37 10.17 -28.59
N THR A 43 -1.29 9.30 -28.99
CA THR A 43 -1.57 7.93 -28.53
C THR A 43 -0.43 6.92 -28.79
N THR A 44 0.79 7.38 -29.09
CA THR A 44 1.91 6.55 -29.56
C THR A 44 2.85 6.04 -28.48
N SER A 45 2.82 6.54 -27.24
CA SER A 45 3.88 6.25 -26.26
C SER A 45 3.84 4.82 -25.69
N SER A 46 2.68 4.32 -25.28
CA SER A 46 2.56 2.97 -24.66
C SER A 46 2.86 1.84 -25.65
N PHE A 47 2.36 1.95 -26.89
CA PHE A 47 2.61 0.94 -27.93
C PHE A 47 4.08 0.88 -28.39
N GLN A 48 4.76 2.03 -28.44
CA GLN A 48 6.18 2.07 -28.76
C GLN A 48 7.03 1.45 -27.66
N GLU A 49 6.68 1.66 -26.39
CA GLU A 49 7.33 1.01 -25.24
C GLU A 49 7.14 -0.52 -25.27
N ILE A 50 5.91 -0.98 -25.55
CA ILE A 50 5.59 -2.41 -25.68
C ILE A 50 6.39 -3.06 -26.81
N LYS A 51 6.41 -2.46 -28.01
CA LYS A 51 7.21 -2.97 -29.14
C LYS A 51 8.71 -3.02 -28.82
N ARG A 52 9.20 -2.08 -28.02
CA ARG A 52 10.60 -2.06 -27.57
C ARG A 52 10.92 -3.20 -26.61
N CYS A 53 9.99 -3.57 -25.70
CA CYS A 53 10.23 -4.61 -24.71
C CYS A 53 10.11 -6.03 -25.29
N PHE A 54 9.12 -6.29 -26.15
CA PHE A 54 8.85 -7.64 -26.66
C PHE A 54 9.45 -7.94 -28.05
N GLY A 55 10.10 -6.97 -28.70
CA GLY A 55 10.55 -7.06 -30.10
C GLY A 55 9.42 -7.28 -31.12
N SER A 56 8.18 -7.41 -30.65
CA SER A 56 6.99 -7.85 -31.37
C SER A 56 5.73 -7.32 -30.67
N ASN A 57 4.57 -7.37 -31.33
CA ASN A 57 3.33 -6.85 -30.76
C ASN A 57 2.67 -7.94 -29.87
N PRO A 58 2.53 -7.78 -28.54
CA PRO A 58 1.93 -8.79 -27.66
C PRO A 58 0.47 -9.10 -28.03
N PHE A 59 -0.24 -8.15 -28.67
CA PHE A 59 -1.58 -8.38 -29.20
C PHE A 59 -1.63 -9.39 -30.36
N LYS A 60 -0.46 -9.69 -30.97
CA LYS A 60 -0.34 -10.63 -32.09
C LYS A 60 0.32 -11.95 -31.68
N TYR A 61 1.25 -11.92 -30.72
CA TYR A 61 2.09 -13.07 -30.39
C TYR A 61 1.87 -13.64 -28.98
N GLY A 62 1.03 -13.00 -28.16
CA GLY A 62 0.77 -13.42 -26.78
C GLY A 62 1.91 -13.08 -25.82
N VAL A 63 1.72 -13.45 -24.55
CA VAL A 63 2.71 -13.31 -23.48
C VAL A 63 2.74 -14.56 -22.59
N ASP A 64 3.88 -14.86 -22.00
CA ASP A 64 4.00 -16.02 -21.10
C ASP A 64 3.32 -15.72 -19.75
N THR A 65 3.54 -14.53 -19.19
CA THR A 65 2.92 -14.12 -17.92
C THR A 65 2.28 -12.75 -18.06
N LEU A 66 0.97 -12.67 -17.83
CA LEU A 66 0.20 -11.43 -17.76
C LEU A 66 -0.15 -11.12 -16.31
N ILE A 67 0.34 -9.99 -15.80
CA ILE A 67 0.07 -9.52 -14.42
C ILE A 67 -0.97 -8.41 -14.49
N ILE A 68 -2.08 -8.56 -13.78
CA ILE A 68 -3.17 -7.58 -13.73
C ILE A 68 -3.06 -6.81 -12.42
N GLY A 69 -2.75 -5.51 -12.52
CA GLY A 69 -2.45 -4.61 -11.41
C GLY A 69 -0.95 -4.26 -11.37
N GLY A 70 -0.62 -2.97 -11.51
CA GLY A 70 0.75 -2.45 -11.48
C GLY A 70 1.17 -1.86 -10.13
N GLY A 71 0.33 -1.97 -9.09
CA GLY A 71 0.67 -1.57 -7.72
C GLY A 71 1.84 -2.38 -7.12
N PRO A 72 2.19 -2.17 -5.84
CA PRO A 72 3.37 -2.80 -5.22
C PRO A 72 3.43 -4.31 -5.42
N ILE A 73 2.30 -5.02 -5.24
CA ILE A 73 2.22 -6.47 -5.40
C ILE A 73 2.58 -6.88 -6.83
N GLY A 74 1.84 -6.41 -7.84
CA GLY A 74 2.08 -6.83 -9.23
C GLY A 74 3.43 -6.35 -9.78
N ALA A 75 3.88 -5.14 -9.40
CA ALA A 75 5.22 -4.67 -9.74
C ALA A 75 6.31 -5.53 -9.08
N SER A 76 6.10 -6.00 -7.85
CA SER A 76 7.02 -6.91 -7.18
C SER A 76 7.03 -8.31 -7.77
N THR A 77 5.86 -8.86 -8.13
CA THR A 77 5.79 -10.13 -8.88
C THR A 77 6.56 -10.03 -10.19
N ALA A 78 6.37 -8.95 -10.95
CA ALA A 78 7.11 -8.74 -12.19
C ALA A 78 8.63 -8.66 -11.98
N TYR A 79 9.06 -7.94 -10.93
CA TYR A 79 10.48 -7.76 -10.61
C TYR A 79 11.15 -9.10 -10.28
N HIS A 80 10.57 -9.84 -9.33
CA HIS A 80 11.16 -11.09 -8.86
C HIS A 80 11.13 -12.15 -9.96
N LEU A 81 10.05 -12.22 -10.75
CA LEU A 81 9.94 -13.14 -11.87
C LEU A 81 10.97 -12.84 -12.96
N ALA A 82 11.14 -11.56 -13.31
CA ALA A 82 12.16 -11.15 -14.28
C ALA A 82 13.58 -11.46 -13.78
N LYS A 83 13.88 -11.19 -12.50
CA LYS A 83 15.17 -11.52 -11.89
C LYS A 83 15.43 -13.03 -11.87
N GLN A 84 14.44 -13.82 -11.43
CA GLN A 84 14.54 -15.28 -11.42
C GLN A 84 14.83 -15.85 -12.81
N ARG A 85 14.15 -15.35 -13.85
CA ARG A 85 14.39 -15.77 -15.24
C ARG A 85 15.75 -15.33 -15.78
N GLN A 86 16.24 -14.16 -15.36
CA GLN A 86 17.61 -13.71 -15.67
C GLN A 86 18.68 -14.57 -15.01
N ASP A 87 18.49 -14.92 -13.74
CA ASP A 87 19.46 -15.69 -12.97
C ASP A 87 19.52 -17.16 -13.47
N LEU A 88 18.42 -17.68 -14.03
CA LEU A 88 18.36 -19.01 -14.66
C LEU A 88 18.81 -19.03 -16.13
N ALA A 89 18.98 -17.87 -16.77
CA ALA A 89 19.39 -17.81 -18.17
C ALA A 89 20.86 -18.24 -18.30
N ASP A 90 21.13 -19.24 -19.16
CA ASP A 90 22.44 -19.84 -19.39
C ASP A 90 23.44 -18.94 -20.16
N GLY A 91 23.12 -17.66 -20.35
CA GLY A 91 23.93 -16.71 -21.13
C GLY A 91 23.93 -16.98 -22.64
N SER A 92 23.17 -17.97 -23.13
CA SER A 92 23.02 -18.21 -24.56
C SER A 92 22.26 -17.05 -25.21
N ALA A 93 22.91 -16.37 -26.14
CA ALA A 93 22.33 -15.24 -26.89
C ALA A 93 21.08 -15.60 -27.71
N ASN A 94 20.73 -16.89 -27.80
CA ASN A 94 19.58 -17.41 -28.55
C ASN A 94 18.40 -17.88 -27.68
N SER A 95 18.48 -17.81 -26.35
CA SER A 95 17.34 -18.11 -25.47
C SER A 95 16.49 -16.85 -25.26
N SER A 96 15.35 -16.77 -25.94
CA SER A 96 14.37 -15.71 -25.68
C SER A 96 13.73 -15.95 -24.32
N GLN A 97 13.96 -15.05 -23.35
CA GLN A 97 13.34 -15.17 -22.04
C GLN A 97 11.80 -15.11 -22.12
N PRO A 98 11.08 -15.88 -21.28
CA PRO A 98 9.64 -15.83 -21.23
C PRO A 98 9.14 -14.41 -20.88
N SER A 99 8.22 -13.93 -21.69
CA SER A 99 7.70 -12.56 -21.70
C SER A 99 6.80 -12.25 -20.49
N ILE A 100 6.95 -11.06 -19.93
CA ILE A 100 6.15 -10.56 -18.79
C ILE A 100 5.49 -9.24 -19.19
N LEU A 101 4.17 -9.16 -19.06
CA LEU A 101 3.38 -7.95 -19.31
C LEU A 101 2.54 -7.59 -18.08
N VAL A 102 2.66 -6.35 -17.62
CA VAL A 102 1.82 -5.79 -16.56
C VAL A 102 0.72 -4.91 -17.17
N ILE A 103 -0.52 -5.16 -16.79
CA ILE A 103 -1.68 -4.31 -17.10
C ILE A 103 -1.98 -3.43 -15.89
N GLU A 104 -1.89 -2.11 -16.06
CA GLU A 104 -2.31 -1.14 -15.04
C GLU A 104 -3.43 -0.25 -15.62
N GLN A 105 -4.54 -0.12 -14.89
CA GLN A 105 -5.67 0.67 -15.35
C GLN A 105 -5.41 2.17 -15.26
N ASP A 106 -4.73 2.60 -14.19
CA ASP A 106 -4.42 3.98 -13.88
C ASP A 106 -2.89 4.19 -13.82
N PRO A 107 -2.26 4.61 -14.93
CA PRO A 107 -0.81 4.82 -14.97
C PRO A 107 -0.35 6.01 -14.13
N SER A 108 -1.28 6.82 -13.60
CA SER A 108 -0.96 7.86 -12.62
C SER A 108 -0.96 7.35 -11.18
N TYR A 109 -1.43 6.12 -10.94
CA TYR A 109 -1.57 5.47 -9.63
C TYR A 109 -2.39 6.28 -8.60
N LYS A 110 -3.23 7.21 -9.06
CA LYS A 110 -4.13 7.98 -8.20
C LYS A 110 -5.21 7.13 -7.58
N SER A 111 -5.51 5.97 -8.14
CA SER A 111 -6.45 4.98 -7.56
C SER A 111 -5.74 3.82 -6.85
N CYS A 112 -4.41 3.88 -6.70
CA CYS A 112 -3.64 2.81 -6.06
C CYS A 112 -3.73 2.90 -4.53
N SER A 113 -4.23 1.84 -3.90
CA SER A 113 -4.34 1.71 -2.44
C SER A 113 -3.06 2.08 -1.69
N ALA A 114 -1.90 1.65 -2.20
CA ALA A 114 -0.62 1.88 -1.55
C ALA A 114 -0.26 3.37 -1.41
N VAL A 115 -0.59 4.19 -2.42
CA VAL A 115 -0.26 5.62 -2.44
C VAL A 115 -1.10 6.42 -1.43
N TYR A 116 -2.21 5.86 -0.96
CA TYR A 116 -3.03 6.43 0.12
C TYR A 116 -2.68 5.88 1.51
N SER A 117 -1.74 4.93 1.62
CA SER A 117 -1.40 4.31 2.88
C SER A 117 -0.52 5.20 3.77
N ALA A 118 -0.43 4.86 5.06
CA ALA A 118 0.55 5.46 5.95
C ALA A 118 1.99 4.96 5.70
N GLY A 119 2.23 4.03 4.78
CA GLY A 119 3.57 3.57 4.42
C GLY A 119 4.29 2.73 5.48
N GLY A 120 3.57 2.19 6.46
CA GLY A 120 4.17 1.45 7.58
C GLY A 120 4.80 0.12 7.17
N ILE A 121 5.90 -0.24 7.84
CA ILE A 121 6.51 -1.57 7.83
C ILE A 121 6.79 -2.02 9.26
N ARG A 122 6.39 -3.24 9.58
CA ARG A 122 6.58 -3.85 10.90
C ARG A 122 6.88 -5.34 10.80
N LEU A 123 7.62 -5.82 11.77
CA LEU A 123 7.87 -7.21 12.09
C LEU A 123 6.77 -7.81 12.98
N GLN A 124 6.15 -6.98 13.83
CA GLN A 124 5.24 -7.41 14.89
C GLN A 124 3.92 -8.03 14.37
N PHE A 125 3.96 -9.32 14.06
CA PHE A 125 2.84 -10.20 13.70
C PHE A 125 2.84 -11.44 14.59
N SER A 126 1.69 -12.12 14.72
CA SER A 126 1.59 -13.38 15.47
C SER A 126 1.90 -14.60 14.59
N LEU A 127 1.54 -14.57 13.31
CA LEU A 127 1.85 -15.66 12.38
C LEU A 127 3.32 -15.61 11.96
N ARG A 128 4.00 -16.74 12.09
CA ARG A 128 5.41 -16.89 11.71
C ARG A 128 5.67 -16.43 10.28
N GLU A 129 4.78 -16.77 9.36
CA GLU A 129 4.91 -16.50 7.94
C GLU A 129 4.85 -15.00 7.65
N ASN A 130 3.96 -14.26 8.34
CA ASN A 130 3.90 -12.80 8.22
C ASN A 130 5.16 -12.13 8.81
N VAL A 131 5.71 -12.65 9.91
CA VAL A 131 6.99 -12.19 10.46
C VAL A 131 8.13 -12.42 9.44
N LEU A 132 8.20 -13.60 8.82
CA LEU A 132 9.22 -13.91 7.81
C LEU A 132 9.08 -13.05 6.55
N MET A 133 7.86 -12.83 6.09
CA MET A 133 7.58 -11.91 4.97
C MET A 133 8.01 -10.48 5.29
N SER A 134 7.78 -10.04 6.53
CA SER A 134 8.24 -8.73 7.01
C SER A 134 9.76 -8.65 7.08
N LEU A 135 10.47 -9.67 7.58
CA LEU A 135 11.94 -9.70 7.58
C LEU A 135 12.50 -9.56 6.16
N TYR A 136 11.92 -10.27 5.19
CA TYR A 136 12.30 -10.12 3.79
C TYR A 136 12.02 -8.71 3.26
N GLY A 137 10.85 -8.14 3.59
CA GLY A 137 10.50 -6.76 3.23
C GLY A 137 11.48 -5.74 3.79
N ILE A 138 11.86 -5.86 5.07
CA ILE A 138 12.82 -4.99 5.75
C ILE A 138 14.18 -5.06 5.06
N ASP A 139 14.69 -6.27 4.81
CA ASP A 139 15.96 -6.46 4.11
C ASP A 139 15.94 -5.88 2.70
N PHE A 140 14.82 -6.06 1.97
CA PHE A 140 14.62 -5.49 0.65
C PHE A 140 14.65 -3.96 0.69
N LEU A 141 13.93 -3.32 1.62
CA LEU A 141 13.91 -1.86 1.74
C LEU A 141 15.29 -1.29 2.11
N ARG A 142 16.02 -1.94 3.02
CA ARG A 142 17.40 -1.56 3.37
C ARG A 142 18.37 -1.65 2.18
N LYS A 143 18.10 -2.55 1.22
CA LYS A 143 18.91 -2.77 0.02
C LYS A 143 18.30 -2.14 -1.24
N CYS A 144 17.20 -1.40 -1.10
CA CYS A 144 16.36 -0.94 -2.21
C CYS A 144 17.16 -0.17 -3.26
N ASP A 145 18.05 0.72 -2.82
CA ASP A 145 18.89 1.54 -3.70
C ASP A 145 19.75 0.70 -4.66
N ASN A 146 20.25 -0.45 -4.18
CA ASN A 146 21.03 -1.37 -4.99
C ASN A 146 20.14 -2.29 -5.83
N LEU A 147 19.08 -2.84 -5.22
CA LEU A 147 18.19 -3.81 -5.86
C LEU A 147 17.37 -3.20 -7.02
N LEU A 148 17.02 -1.92 -6.88
CA LEU A 148 16.20 -1.17 -7.84
C LEU A 148 16.99 -0.14 -8.66
N ALA A 149 18.33 -0.16 -8.56
CA ALA A 149 19.18 0.64 -9.43
C ALA A 149 18.93 0.31 -10.91
N THR A 150 18.69 1.32 -11.73
CA THR A 150 18.53 1.19 -13.19
C THR A 150 19.83 1.53 -13.90
N ALA A 151 20.08 0.94 -15.08
CA ALA A 151 21.26 1.26 -15.86
C ALA A 151 21.30 2.77 -16.24
N PRO A 152 22.51 3.38 -16.33
CA PRO A 152 22.68 4.74 -16.82
C PRO A 152 21.99 4.93 -18.18
N SER A 153 21.11 5.92 -18.31
CA SER A 153 20.51 6.21 -19.62
C SER A 153 21.60 6.67 -20.58
N GLN A 154 21.70 6.02 -21.75
CA GLN A 154 22.66 6.39 -22.81
C GLN A 154 22.39 7.79 -23.40
N THR A 155 21.28 8.44 -23.02
CA THR A 155 20.79 9.66 -23.66
C THR A 155 21.21 10.97 -23.00
N ASN A 156 21.94 10.98 -21.89
CA ASN A 156 22.54 12.22 -21.35
C ASN A 156 23.74 11.94 -20.43
N SER A 157 24.93 11.81 -21.00
CA SER A 157 26.21 11.69 -20.29
C SER A 157 26.63 12.94 -19.50
N MET A 158 25.82 14.01 -19.51
CA MET A 158 26.02 15.24 -18.74
C MET A 158 24.99 15.49 -17.64
N ASP A 159 23.96 14.65 -17.52
CA ASP A 159 23.00 14.78 -16.42
C ASP A 159 23.53 14.02 -15.20
N LYS A 160 24.31 14.71 -14.35
CA LYS A 160 24.81 14.20 -13.06
C LYS A 160 23.69 13.84 -12.06
N ARG A 161 22.41 13.95 -12.46
CA ARG A 161 21.25 13.46 -11.72
C ARG A 161 21.03 11.96 -11.97
N HIS A 162 22.05 11.12 -11.77
CA HIS A 162 21.78 9.85 -11.09
C HIS A 162 21.33 10.25 -9.68
N GLN A 163 20.08 10.70 -9.55
CA GLN A 163 19.48 10.85 -8.23
C GLN A 163 19.50 9.44 -7.65
N ALA A 164 20.26 9.28 -6.57
CA ALA A 164 20.15 8.11 -5.73
C ALA A 164 18.65 7.85 -5.51
N LEU A 165 18.23 6.61 -5.72
CA LEU A 165 16.88 6.23 -5.38
C LEU A 165 16.70 6.56 -3.90
N ASP A 166 15.65 7.31 -3.55
CA ASP A 166 15.35 7.62 -2.16
C ASP A 166 13.86 7.38 -1.94
N ILE A 167 13.56 6.21 -1.37
CA ILE A 167 12.19 5.82 -1.01
C ILE A 167 11.75 6.43 0.33
N GLN A 168 12.53 7.33 0.91
CA GLN A 168 12.26 7.97 2.19
C GLN A 168 12.03 6.94 3.32
N TYR A 169 12.81 5.86 3.34
CA TYR A 169 12.71 4.85 4.39
C TYR A 169 13.24 5.40 5.72
N VAL A 170 12.35 5.47 6.70
CA VAL A 170 12.61 5.96 8.05
C VAL A 170 12.42 4.80 9.02
N GLU A 171 13.53 4.26 9.52
CA GLU A 171 13.56 3.18 10.50
C GLU A 171 13.45 3.75 11.93
N HIS A 172 12.28 4.30 12.25
CA HIS A 172 12.01 4.94 13.56
C HIS A 172 11.03 4.14 14.43
N GLY A 173 10.91 2.84 14.17
CA GLY A 173 10.23 1.88 15.02
C GLY A 173 8.71 1.89 14.95
N TYR A 174 8.14 0.91 15.64
CA TYR A 174 6.71 0.67 15.76
C TYR A 174 6.39 0.34 17.22
N LEU A 175 5.39 0.99 17.81
CA LEU A 175 5.01 0.81 19.20
C LEU A 175 3.57 0.29 19.27
N ILE A 176 3.37 -0.93 19.76
CA ILE A 176 2.05 -1.52 19.97
C ILE A 176 1.76 -1.55 21.47
N LEU A 177 0.62 -1.00 21.87
CA LEU A 177 0.26 -0.87 23.29
C LEU A 177 -0.92 -1.75 23.66
N ALA A 178 -0.80 -2.45 24.78
CA ALA A 178 -1.86 -3.24 25.39
C ALA A 178 -2.30 -2.62 26.72
N SER A 179 -3.61 -2.38 26.85
CA SER A 179 -4.23 -1.82 28.06
C SER A 179 -4.97 -2.87 28.89
N THR A 180 -4.87 -4.15 28.51
CA THR A 180 -5.48 -5.27 29.24
C THR A 180 -4.46 -6.37 29.47
N GLU A 181 -4.65 -7.16 30.53
CA GLU A 181 -3.83 -8.34 30.82
C GLU A 181 -3.87 -9.36 29.68
N LEU A 182 -5.02 -9.51 29.01
CA LEU A 182 -5.14 -10.37 27.84
C LEU A 182 -4.27 -9.87 26.68
N GLY A 183 -4.32 -8.58 26.37
CA GLY A 183 -3.47 -7.97 25.34
C GLY A 183 -1.98 -8.08 25.69
N ALA A 184 -1.61 -7.88 26.96
CA ALA A 184 -0.24 -8.02 27.43
C ALA A 184 0.28 -9.46 27.28
N ARG A 185 -0.53 -10.46 27.61
CA ARG A 185 -0.21 -11.88 27.36
C ARG A 185 0.00 -12.15 25.87
N GLN A 186 -0.86 -11.59 25.02
CA GLN A 186 -0.72 -11.75 23.57
C GLN A 186 0.60 -11.15 23.05
N LEU A 187 1.00 -9.96 23.54
CA LEU A 187 2.30 -9.38 23.20
C LEU A 187 3.48 -10.24 23.67
N GLN A 188 3.37 -10.89 24.84
CA GLN A 188 4.37 -11.83 25.34
C GLN A 188 4.45 -13.11 24.50
N GLU A 189 3.32 -13.65 24.09
CA GLU A 189 3.25 -14.82 23.19
C GLU A 189 3.85 -14.50 21.81
N ASN A 190 3.51 -13.33 21.25
CA ASN A 190 4.09 -12.85 20.00
C ASN A 190 5.61 -12.65 20.15
N PHE A 191 6.08 -12.12 21.28
CA PHE A 191 7.51 -11.99 21.56
C PHE A 191 8.23 -13.35 21.61
N ALA A 192 7.62 -14.36 22.24
CA ALA A 192 8.16 -15.72 22.23
C ALA A 192 8.26 -16.29 20.81
N ASN A 193 7.34 -15.93 19.90
CA ASN A 193 7.47 -16.29 18.49
C ASN A 193 8.70 -15.63 17.83
N PHE A 194 8.97 -14.36 18.12
CA PHE A 194 10.19 -13.68 17.62
C PHE A 194 11.47 -14.36 18.11
N GLN A 195 11.49 -14.85 19.35
CA GLN A 195 12.61 -15.64 19.90
C GLN A 195 12.79 -16.97 19.15
N ASN A 196 11.69 -17.66 18.83
CA ASN A 196 11.72 -18.91 18.07
C ASN A 196 12.15 -18.70 16.60
N ILE A 197 11.89 -17.52 16.04
CA ILE A 197 12.34 -17.12 14.69
C ILE A 197 13.80 -16.66 14.72
N GLY A 198 14.27 -16.11 15.85
CA GLY A 198 15.61 -15.54 16.02
C GLY A 198 15.72 -14.08 15.61
N CYS A 199 14.66 -13.29 15.82
CA CYS A 199 14.61 -11.85 15.53
C CYS A 199 14.13 -11.01 16.74
N ASP A 200 14.21 -11.57 17.94
CA ASP A 200 13.80 -10.90 19.18
C ASP A 200 14.68 -9.70 19.56
N ASP A 201 15.92 -9.63 19.08
CA ASP A 201 16.81 -8.49 19.25
C ASP A 201 16.27 -7.20 18.60
N MET A 202 15.33 -7.33 17.66
CA MET A 202 14.65 -6.21 17.01
C MET A 202 13.47 -5.68 17.80
N ILE A 203 12.98 -6.40 18.83
CA ILE A 203 11.76 -6.08 19.58
C ILE A 203 12.07 -5.93 21.08
N GLN A 204 11.43 -4.97 21.73
CA GLN A 204 11.53 -4.78 23.18
C GLN A 204 10.14 -4.69 23.81
N LEU A 205 9.87 -5.56 24.77
CA LEU A 205 8.73 -5.41 25.66
C LEU A 205 9.07 -4.37 26.74
N LEU A 206 8.20 -3.39 26.92
CA LEU A 206 8.39 -2.26 27.82
C LEU A 206 7.22 -2.17 28.80
N LYS A 207 7.52 -2.16 30.09
CA LYS A 207 6.56 -1.86 31.16
C LYS A 207 6.21 -0.37 31.19
N PRO A 208 5.13 0.03 31.88
CA PRO A 208 4.70 1.43 31.94
C PRO A 208 5.79 2.43 32.34
N ASP A 209 6.59 2.13 33.36
CA ASP A 209 7.68 3.01 33.80
C ASP A 209 8.79 3.14 32.74
N GLU A 210 9.10 2.06 32.03
CA GLU A 210 10.10 2.02 30.96
C GLU A 210 9.59 2.78 29.71
N LEU A 211 8.32 2.61 29.37
CA LEU A 211 7.63 3.39 28.34
C LEU A 211 7.68 4.88 28.67
N LYS A 212 7.36 5.26 29.91
CA LYS A 212 7.38 6.67 30.34
C LYS A 212 8.78 7.25 30.31
N SER A 213 9.79 6.47 30.69
CA SER A 213 11.19 6.89 30.60
C SER A 213 11.65 7.09 29.15
N ARG A 214 11.24 6.20 28.24
CA ARG A 214 11.68 6.23 26.82
C ARG A 214 10.89 7.23 25.98
N PHE A 215 9.60 7.32 26.22
CA PHE A 215 8.65 8.16 25.52
C PHE A 215 7.89 9.04 26.53
N PRO A 216 8.51 10.11 27.07
CA PRO A 216 7.90 10.94 28.12
C PRO A 216 6.56 11.58 27.74
N TRP A 217 6.32 11.73 26.44
CA TRP A 217 5.08 12.23 25.85
C TRP A 217 3.92 11.22 25.86
N VAL A 218 4.19 9.94 26.09
CA VAL A 218 3.16 8.89 26.18
C VAL A 218 2.51 8.96 27.58
N ASN A 219 1.19 9.02 27.61
CA ASN A 219 0.42 8.65 28.79
C ASN A 219 0.49 7.13 28.95
N THR A 220 0.82 6.62 30.13
CA THR A 220 0.96 5.17 30.40
C THR A 220 0.03 4.68 31.49
N GLU A 221 -0.86 5.52 32.02
CA GLU A 221 -1.72 5.21 33.18
C GLU A 221 -2.61 3.99 32.94
N ASP A 222 -3.08 3.81 31.70
CA ASP A 222 -3.95 2.72 31.29
C ASP A 222 -3.20 1.57 30.57
N VAL A 223 -1.87 1.63 30.46
CA VAL A 223 -1.07 0.64 29.74
C VAL A 223 -0.61 -0.46 30.69
N VAL A 224 -0.77 -1.70 30.26
CA VAL A 224 -0.21 -2.88 30.95
C VAL A 224 1.17 -3.21 30.38
N LEU A 225 1.30 -3.20 29.05
CA LEU A 225 2.55 -3.53 28.36
C LEU A 225 2.63 -2.85 26.99
N GLY A 226 3.83 -2.43 26.59
CA GLY A 226 4.13 -2.02 25.23
C GLY A 226 5.11 -2.97 24.55
N SER A 227 4.96 -3.15 23.24
CA SER A 227 5.93 -3.85 22.40
C SER A 227 6.49 -2.86 21.37
N PHE A 228 7.80 -2.64 21.41
CA PHE A 228 8.49 -1.64 20.60
C PHE A 228 9.50 -2.30 19.67
N GLY A 229 9.33 -2.19 18.35
CA GLY A 229 10.38 -2.55 17.42
C GLY A 229 11.45 -1.48 17.36
N CYS A 230 12.62 -1.80 17.89
CA CYS A 230 13.76 -0.90 17.95
C CYS A 230 14.65 -0.97 16.70
N SER A 231 14.41 -1.90 15.78
CA SER A 231 15.05 -1.96 14.47
C SER A 231 14.12 -2.59 13.43
N GLY A 232 14.35 -2.26 12.16
CA GLY A 232 13.66 -2.74 10.97
C GLY A 232 12.27 -2.14 10.75
N GLU A 233 11.61 -1.68 11.80
CA GLU A 233 10.26 -1.12 11.71
C GLU A 233 10.26 0.39 11.50
N GLY A 234 9.18 0.90 10.89
CA GLY A 234 9.01 2.33 10.62
C GLY A 234 8.08 2.57 9.44
N TRP A 235 8.48 3.45 8.53
CA TRP A 235 7.69 3.78 7.34
C TRP A 235 8.57 4.21 6.17
N PHE A 236 7.99 4.19 4.97
CA PHE A 236 8.62 4.68 3.73
C PHE A 236 7.58 5.31 2.82
N ASP A 237 8.01 6.08 1.81
CA ASP A 237 7.10 6.71 0.86
C ASP A 237 6.59 5.68 -0.17
N PRO A 238 5.28 5.34 -0.16
CA PRO A 238 4.73 4.31 -1.04
C PRO A 238 4.84 4.68 -2.52
N TRP A 239 4.72 5.97 -2.83
CA TRP A 239 4.78 6.46 -4.21
C TRP A 239 6.17 6.28 -4.80
N SER A 240 7.20 6.70 -4.08
CA SER A 240 8.60 6.54 -4.48
C SER A 240 8.96 5.07 -4.65
N PHE A 241 8.49 4.20 -3.76
CA PHE A 241 8.68 2.75 -3.90
C PHE A 241 8.02 2.18 -5.18
N VAL A 242 6.74 2.46 -5.44
CA VAL A 242 6.05 1.99 -6.66
C VAL A 242 6.76 2.48 -7.93
N ARG A 243 7.19 3.74 -7.94
CA ARG A 243 7.94 4.31 -9.07
C ARG A 243 9.28 3.61 -9.28
N ALA A 244 10.00 3.31 -8.20
CA ALA A 244 11.27 2.61 -8.25
C ALA A 244 11.10 1.21 -8.87
N MET A 245 10.13 0.45 -8.37
CA MET A 245 9.79 -0.88 -8.86
C MET A 245 9.43 -0.85 -10.35
N HIS A 246 8.59 0.10 -10.75
CA HIS A 246 8.20 0.26 -12.15
C HIS A 246 9.40 0.61 -13.05
N ALA A 247 10.27 1.54 -12.62
CA ALA A 247 11.48 1.89 -13.36
C ALA A 247 12.42 0.69 -13.52
N LYS A 248 12.62 -0.07 -12.44
CA LYS A 248 13.46 -1.28 -12.48
C LYS A 248 12.85 -2.38 -13.34
N ASN A 249 11.54 -2.60 -13.29
CA ASN A 249 10.86 -3.55 -14.16
C ASN A 249 11.06 -3.24 -15.64
N LYS A 250 10.98 -1.96 -16.02
CA LYS A 250 11.29 -1.53 -17.40
C LYS A 250 12.73 -1.83 -17.80
N ASP A 251 13.70 -1.60 -16.89
CA ASP A 251 15.12 -1.94 -17.09
C ASP A 251 15.34 -3.46 -17.25
N LEU A 252 14.52 -4.27 -16.58
CA LEU A 252 14.51 -5.74 -16.69
C LEU A 252 13.75 -6.27 -17.92
N GLY A 253 13.20 -5.39 -18.77
CA GLY A 253 12.49 -5.78 -19.99
C GLY A 253 11.01 -6.15 -19.79
N VAL A 254 10.44 -5.89 -18.62
CA VAL A 254 9.00 -6.09 -18.37
C VAL A 254 8.19 -5.06 -19.15
N GLY A 255 7.20 -5.52 -19.91
CA GLY A 255 6.27 -4.65 -20.61
C GLY A 255 5.19 -4.09 -19.68
N PHE A 256 4.76 -2.86 -19.95
CA PHE A 256 3.62 -2.24 -19.27
C PHE A 256 2.59 -1.77 -20.30
N LEU A 257 1.33 -2.09 -20.06
CA LEU A 257 0.20 -1.62 -20.86
C LEU A 257 -0.82 -0.94 -19.94
N SER A 258 -1.19 0.29 -20.32
CA SER A 258 -2.29 0.99 -19.67
C SER A 258 -3.63 0.49 -20.20
N GLY A 259 -4.43 -0.15 -19.36
CA GLY A 259 -5.69 -0.74 -19.78
C GLY A 259 -6.50 -1.39 -18.66
N THR A 260 -7.78 -1.64 -18.94
CA THR A 260 -8.71 -2.31 -18.04
C THR A 260 -9.01 -3.70 -18.57
N VAL A 261 -8.91 -4.72 -17.72
CA VAL A 261 -9.35 -6.08 -18.06
C VAL A 261 -10.88 -6.15 -18.03
N THR A 262 -11.48 -6.76 -19.04
CA THR A 262 -12.94 -6.77 -19.22
C THR A 262 -13.53 -8.16 -19.46
N GLY A 263 -12.68 -9.16 -19.63
CA GLY A 263 -13.10 -10.52 -19.94
C GLY A 263 -11.93 -11.43 -20.23
N ALA A 264 -12.21 -12.69 -20.51
CA ALA A 264 -11.24 -13.68 -20.97
C ALA A 264 -11.88 -14.69 -21.91
N THR A 265 -11.04 -15.38 -22.68
CA THR A 265 -11.40 -16.58 -23.43
C THR A 265 -10.88 -17.79 -22.65
N ARG A 266 -11.80 -18.68 -22.27
CA ARG A 266 -11.49 -19.94 -21.59
C ARG A 266 -11.31 -21.07 -22.61
N ASN A 267 -10.49 -22.05 -22.27
CA ASN A 267 -10.39 -23.29 -23.03
C ASN A 267 -11.76 -24.01 -23.01
N PRO A 268 -12.32 -24.41 -24.17
CA PRO A 268 -13.64 -25.04 -24.25
C PRO A 268 -13.71 -26.47 -23.69
N ASP A 269 -12.60 -27.07 -23.28
CA ASP A 269 -12.52 -28.42 -22.72
C ASP A 269 -12.89 -28.51 -21.22
N ASP A 270 -13.47 -27.45 -20.66
CA ASP A 270 -13.80 -27.30 -19.23
C ASP A 270 -12.60 -27.44 -18.28
N SER A 271 -11.36 -27.38 -18.79
CA SER A 271 -10.15 -27.43 -17.97
C SER A 271 -10.02 -26.27 -16.99
N GLY A 272 -10.71 -25.15 -17.26
CA GLY A 272 -10.57 -23.91 -16.49
C GLY A 272 -9.37 -23.06 -16.91
N GLU A 273 -8.66 -23.42 -17.97
CA GLU A 273 -7.52 -22.64 -18.47
C GLU A 273 -7.97 -21.36 -19.18
N ILE A 274 -7.34 -20.22 -18.84
CA ILE A 274 -7.48 -18.95 -19.56
C ILE A 274 -6.52 -18.94 -20.75
N MET A 275 -7.04 -18.92 -21.97
CA MET A 275 -6.23 -18.86 -23.19
C MET A 275 -5.85 -17.43 -23.57
N SER A 276 -6.74 -16.47 -23.30
CA SER A 276 -6.49 -15.06 -23.60
C SER A 276 -7.28 -14.12 -22.70
N VAL A 277 -6.75 -12.93 -22.46
CA VAL A 277 -7.39 -11.89 -21.64
C VAL A 277 -7.76 -10.70 -22.52
N GLN A 278 -9.00 -10.24 -22.38
CA GLN A 278 -9.54 -9.07 -23.07
C GLN A 278 -9.21 -7.81 -22.29
N VAL A 279 -8.54 -6.86 -22.94
CA VAL A 279 -8.09 -5.60 -22.36
C VAL A 279 -8.63 -4.43 -23.19
N ARG A 280 -9.30 -3.49 -22.52
CA ARG A 280 -9.68 -2.20 -23.07
C ARG A 280 -8.61 -1.17 -22.74
N THR A 281 -7.96 -0.60 -23.74
CA THR A 281 -6.96 0.47 -23.54
C THR A 281 -7.63 1.78 -23.15
N GLN A 282 -6.83 2.77 -22.74
CA GLN A 282 -7.32 4.14 -22.49
C GLN A 282 -7.90 4.82 -23.73
N SER A 283 -7.53 4.39 -24.94
CA SER A 283 -8.12 4.85 -26.20
C SER A 283 -9.43 4.14 -26.56
N ASN A 284 -9.97 3.31 -25.66
CA ASN A 284 -11.15 2.45 -25.88
C ASN A 284 -10.96 1.36 -26.95
N GLU A 285 -9.73 1.05 -27.33
CA GLU A 285 -9.47 -0.09 -28.20
C GLU A 285 -9.57 -1.39 -27.41
N MET A 286 -10.25 -2.37 -27.99
CA MET A 286 -10.34 -3.71 -27.44
C MET A 286 -9.23 -4.57 -28.03
N HIS A 287 -8.45 -5.20 -27.15
CA HIS A 287 -7.41 -6.12 -27.53
C HIS A 287 -7.59 -7.45 -26.80
N ASN A 288 -7.19 -8.54 -27.44
CA ASN A 288 -7.17 -9.86 -26.84
C ASN A 288 -5.72 -10.35 -26.79
N ILE A 289 -5.22 -10.62 -25.59
CA ILE A 289 -3.83 -11.00 -25.37
C ILE A 289 -3.82 -12.48 -25.02
N ALA A 290 -3.20 -13.32 -25.86
CA ALA A 290 -2.99 -14.74 -25.53
C ALA A 290 -2.01 -14.86 -24.34
N VAL A 291 -2.28 -15.76 -23.41
CA VAL A 291 -1.53 -15.89 -22.15
C VAL A 291 -1.28 -17.36 -21.81
N LYS A 292 -0.17 -17.65 -21.12
CA LYS A 292 0.04 -18.95 -20.46
C LYS A 292 -0.31 -18.90 -18.98
N THR A 293 0.07 -17.82 -18.31
CA THR A 293 -0.23 -17.58 -16.89
C THR A 293 -0.79 -16.18 -16.69
N VAL A 294 -1.83 -16.06 -15.86
CA VAL A 294 -2.40 -14.78 -15.42
C VAL A 294 -2.14 -14.61 -13.93
N VAL A 295 -1.70 -13.44 -13.51
CA VAL A 295 -1.55 -13.08 -12.10
C VAL A 295 -2.58 -12.01 -11.75
N ASN A 296 -3.48 -12.31 -10.82
CA ASN A 296 -4.44 -11.34 -10.28
C ASN A 296 -3.85 -10.64 -9.05
N ALA A 297 -3.16 -9.52 -9.31
CA ALA A 297 -2.57 -8.63 -8.31
C ALA A 297 -3.33 -7.29 -8.24
N ALA A 298 -4.64 -7.30 -8.54
CA ALA A 298 -5.44 -6.09 -8.75
C ALA A 298 -5.94 -5.43 -7.45
N GLY A 299 -5.37 -5.79 -6.30
CA GLY A 299 -5.70 -5.22 -4.99
C GLY A 299 -7.21 -5.21 -4.73
N ALA A 300 -7.77 -4.05 -4.40
CA ALA A 300 -9.18 -3.90 -4.06
C ALA A 300 -10.14 -4.26 -5.21
N ARG A 301 -9.63 -4.39 -6.44
CA ARG A 301 -10.38 -4.82 -7.63
C ARG A 301 -10.18 -6.30 -7.97
N ALA A 302 -9.45 -7.07 -7.15
CA ALA A 302 -9.14 -8.47 -7.44
C ALA A 302 -10.39 -9.33 -7.65
N GLY A 303 -11.46 -9.14 -6.86
CA GLY A 303 -12.72 -9.85 -7.05
C GLY A 303 -13.41 -9.49 -8.37
N GLN A 304 -13.40 -8.22 -8.76
CA GLN A 304 -13.94 -7.78 -10.05
C GLN A 304 -13.16 -8.38 -11.22
N VAL A 305 -11.82 -8.36 -11.15
CA VAL A 305 -10.95 -8.97 -12.17
C VAL A 305 -11.22 -10.46 -12.27
N LEU A 306 -11.30 -11.18 -11.15
CA LEU A 306 -11.59 -12.61 -11.17
C LEU A 306 -12.94 -12.91 -11.82
N ASN A 307 -13.98 -12.11 -11.52
CA ASN A 307 -15.29 -12.23 -12.16
C ASN A 307 -15.21 -12.01 -13.68
N PHE A 308 -14.43 -11.04 -14.16
CA PHE A 308 -14.22 -10.86 -15.60
C PHE A 308 -13.53 -12.07 -16.24
N LEU A 309 -12.51 -12.63 -15.59
CA LEU A 309 -11.80 -13.81 -16.08
C LEU A 309 -12.70 -15.07 -16.11
N ALA A 310 -13.65 -15.18 -15.18
CA ALA A 310 -14.58 -16.31 -15.10
C ALA A 310 -15.66 -16.31 -16.20
N GLY A 311 -15.96 -15.15 -16.81
CA GLY A 311 -17.06 -14.97 -17.76
C GLY A 311 -18.16 -14.01 -17.27
N GLY A 312 -17.93 -13.30 -16.17
CA GLY A 312 -18.87 -12.33 -15.61
C GLY A 312 -20.00 -12.99 -14.80
N LYS A 313 -21.09 -12.25 -14.62
CA LYS A 313 -22.25 -12.70 -13.80
C LYS A 313 -22.95 -13.95 -14.35
N GLU A 314 -22.74 -14.26 -15.62
CA GLU A 314 -23.36 -15.39 -16.32
C GLU A 314 -22.62 -16.71 -16.05
N SER A 315 -21.40 -16.66 -15.49
CA SER A 315 -20.60 -17.83 -15.11
C SER A 315 -20.03 -17.65 -13.69
N PRO A 316 -20.88 -17.80 -12.65
CA PRO A 316 -20.42 -17.67 -11.27
C PRO A 316 -19.44 -18.80 -10.94
N LEU A 317 -18.36 -18.46 -10.24
CA LEU A 317 -17.42 -19.43 -9.69
C LEU A 317 -18.03 -20.10 -8.46
N ALA A 318 -17.77 -21.41 -8.29
CA ALA A 318 -18.12 -22.10 -7.06
C ALA A 318 -17.33 -21.56 -5.86
N HIS A 319 -16.10 -21.10 -6.11
CA HIS A 319 -15.20 -20.50 -5.12
C HIS A 319 -14.91 -19.04 -5.49
N PRO A 320 -15.81 -18.10 -5.18
CA PRO A 320 -15.53 -16.68 -5.39
C PRO A 320 -14.37 -16.21 -4.51
N LEU A 321 -13.70 -15.14 -4.93
CA LEU A 321 -12.64 -14.52 -4.14
C LEU A 321 -13.22 -13.78 -2.93
N PRO A 322 -12.88 -14.13 -1.68
CA PRO A 322 -13.39 -13.44 -0.49
C PRO A 322 -12.60 -12.15 -0.20
N VAL A 323 -12.23 -11.39 -1.23
CA VAL A 323 -11.45 -10.15 -1.10
C VAL A 323 -12.32 -8.96 -1.47
N HIS A 324 -12.62 -8.14 -0.47
CA HIS A 324 -13.58 -7.05 -0.56
C HIS A 324 -12.87 -5.69 -0.48
N PRO A 325 -13.29 -4.70 -1.28
CA PRO A 325 -12.77 -3.35 -1.19
C PRO A 325 -13.34 -2.65 0.05
N LYS A 326 -12.51 -2.34 1.04
CA LYS A 326 -12.93 -1.62 2.26
C LYS A 326 -12.33 -0.23 2.31
N LYS A 327 -13.12 0.77 2.71
CA LYS A 327 -12.64 2.16 2.83
C LYS A 327 -11.74 2.31 4.05
N ARG A 328 -10.60 2.98 3.88
CA ARG A 328 -9.71 3.38 4.98
C ARG A 328 -9.43 4.87 4.88
N CYS A 329 -9.52 5.57 6.00
CA CYS A 329 -9.32 7.00 6.10
C CYS A 329 -7.98 7.32 6.78
N ILE A 330 -7.27 8.30 6.25
CA ILE A 330 -6.06 8.87 6.86
C ILE A 330 -6.30 10.35 7.13
N TYR A 331 -5.84 10.82 8.28
CA TYR A 331 -5.90 12.22 8.68
C TYR A 331 -4.48 12.70 8.96
N PHE A 332 -4.12 13.81 8.31
CA PHE A 332 -2.89 14.52 8.51
C PHE A 332 -3.14 15.71 9.41
N PHE A 333 -2.47 15.75 10.55
CA PHE A 333 -2.63 16.83 11.52
C PHE A 333 -1.28 17.41 11.95
N GLN A 334 -1.34 18.62 12.47
CA GLN A 334 -0.23 19.30 13.10
C GLN A 334 -0.54 19.60 14.56
N CYS A 335 0.47 19.43 15.41
CA CYS A 335 0.48 19.78 16.82
C CYS A 335 1.79 20.55 17.09
N ASP A 336 1.69 21.79 17.58
CA ASP A 336 2.84 22.65 17.87
C ASP A 336 3.05 22.72 19.39
N SER A 337 4.31 22.75 19.83
CA SER A 337 4.70 22.89 21.24
C SER A 337 4.42 24.28 21.81
N LYS A 338 4.29 25.32 20.98
CA LYS A 338 4.16 26.72 21.42
C LYS A 338 2.91 27.06 22.22
N HIS A 339 1.87 26.24 22.14
CA HIS A 339 0.56 26.52 22.76
C HIS A 339 0.09 25.36 23.66
N GLN A 340 1.04 24.60 24.20
CA GLN A 340 0.71 23.40 24.98
C GLN A 340 0.54 23.71 26.47
N PRO A 341 -0.38 23.04 27.17
CA PRO A 341 -0.45 23.09 28.63
C PRO A 341 0.88 22.73 29.28
N GLU A 342 1.16 23.30 30.44
CA GLU A 342 2.38 22.99 31.20
C GLU A 342 2.44 21.49 31.51
N GLY A 343 3.60 20.87 31.26
CA GLY A 343 3.82 19.44 31.49
C GLY A 343 3.45 18.50 30.33
N THR A 344 2.87 18.99 29.22
CA THR A 344 2.66 18.15 28.03
C THR A 344 3.82 18.27 27.04
N ILE A 345 4.11 17.17 26.35
CA ILE A 345 5.24 17.07 25.41
C ILE A 345 4.69 16.64 24.06
N VAL A 346 4.99 17.42 23.02
CA VAL A 346 4.76 17.00 21.63
C VAL A 346 5.98 16.18 21.19
N PRO A 347 5.80 14.93 20.72
CA PRO A 347 6.93 14.16 20.20
C PRO A 347 7.52 14.87 18.98
N SER A 348 8.84 15.06 18.97
CA SER A 348 9.54 15.56 17.78
C SER A 348 9.43 14.55 16.63
N MET A 349 9.61 13.27 16.95
CA MET A 349 9.33 12.15 16.07
C MET A 349 8.78 10.98 16.88
N ALA A 350 7.57 10.54 16.55
CA ALA A 350 6.95 9.37 17.15
C ALA A 350 7.22 8.14 16.28
N PRO A 351 7.51 6.96 16.87
CA PRO A 351 7.38 5.71 16.15
C PRO A 351 5.95 5.55 15.65
N LEU A 352 5.72 4.66 14.68
CA LEU A 352 4.35 4.33 14.32
C LEU A 352 3.70 3.61 15.50
N THR A 353 2.82 4.32 16.20
CA THR A 353 2.25 3.90 17.47
C THR A 353 0.83 3.43 17.22
N ILE A 354 0.52 2.20 17.62
CA ILE A 354 -0.83 1.64 17.71
C ILE A 354 -1.27 1.68 19.17
N ASP A 355 -2.32 2.43 19.44
CA ASP A 355 -2.98 2.45 20.74
C ASP A 355 -3.88 1.21 20.90
N SER A 356 -4.16 0.83 22.15
CA SER A 356 -5.05 -0.28 22.49
C SER A 356 -6.47 -0.18 21.93
N SER A 357 -6.91 1.01 21.54
CA SER A 357 -8.16 1.25 20.81
C SER A 357 -8.12 0.79 19.33
N GLY A 358 -6.93 0.50 18.79
CA GLY A 358 -6.67 0.29 17.38
C GLY A 358 -6.36 1.57 16.58
N SER A 359 -6.57 2.75 17.19
CA SER A 359 -6.12 4.01 16.57
C SER A 359 -4.60 4.04 16.49
N TYR A 360 -4.08 4.50 15.35
CA TYR A 360 -2.64 4.62 15.17
C TYR A 360 -2.22 6.01 14.72
N PHE A 361 -0.97 6.36 14.98
CA PHE A 361 -0.34 7.54 14.41
C PHE A 361 1.16 7.35 14.17
N ARG A 362 1.73 8.13 13.26
CA ARG A 362 3.19 8.30 13.09
C ARG A 362 3.55 9.70 12.68
N SER A 363 4.81 10.09 12.86
CA SER A 363 5.32 11.35 12.32
C SER A 363 5.38 11.35 10.79
N GLU A 364 5.19 12.52 10.18
CA GLU A 364 5.23 12.75 8.74
C GLU A 364 6.29 13.81 8.37
N GLY A 365 7.10 13.52 7.34
CA GLY A 365 8.22 14.33 6.89
C GLY A 365 9.59 13.83 7.37
N THR A 366 10.66 14.43 6.83
CA THR A 366 12.05 14.00 7.09
C THR A 366 12.64 14.71 8.31
N HIS A 367 13.09 13.92 9.29
CA HIS A 367 14.17 14.18 10.28
C HIS A 367 14.20 15.49 11.10
N SER A 368 13.31 16.46 10.89
CA SER A 368 13.28 17.73 11.60
C SER A 368 11.94 17.94 12.33
N GLY A 369 11.71 17.17 13.40
CA GLY A 369 10.83 17.56 14.51
C GLY A 369 9.53 18.30 14.15
N THR A 370 8.77 17.82 13.16
CA THR A 370 7.85 18.68 12.40
C THR A 370 6.54 18.98 13.12
N GLY A 371 6.26 18.30 14.24
CA GLY A 371 4.96 18.34 14.91
C GLY A 371 3.82 17.89 13.99
N ARG A 372 4.13 17.14 12.94
CA ARG A 372 3.18 16.68 11.91
C ARG A 372 3.05 15.18 11.96
N PHE A 373 1.82 14.71 11.84
CA PHE A 373 1.50 13.31 12.03
C PHE A 373 0.42 12.84 11.06
N LEU A 374 0.48 11.57 10.69
CA LEU A 374 -0.64 10.84 10.10
C LEU A 374 -1.28 9.98 11.17
N CYS A 375 -2.60 9.81 11.09
CA CYS A 375 -3.34 8.86 11.91
C CYS A 375 -4.48 8.21 11.13
N GLY A 376 -4.96 7.10 11.68
CA GLY A 376 -6.08 6.35 11.14
C GLY A 376 -6.54 5.27 12.12
N ILE A 377 -7.61 4.59 11.75
CA ILE A 377 -8.14 3.39 12.42
C ILE A 377 -8.86 2.54 11.37
N SER A 378 -8.93 1.23 11.59
CA SER A 378 -9.91 0.40 10.91
C SER A 378 -11.29 0.63 11.55
N PRO A 379 -12.35 0.92 10.78
CA PRO A 379 -13.68 1.08 11.35
C PRO A 379 -14.13 -0.19 12.10
N PRO A 380 -15.02 -0.06 13.09
CA PRO A 380 -15.67 -1.21 13.71
C PRO A 380 -16.34 -2.11 12.65
N SER A 381 -16.36 -3.42 12.87
CA SER A 381 -16.84 -4.39 11.87
C SER A 381 -18.28 -4.14 11.39
N CYS A 382 -19.16 -3.60 12.24
CA CYS A 382 -20.53 -3.23 11.87
C CYS A 382 -20.62 -2.00 10.94
N GLU A 383 -19.56 -1.18 10.89
CA GLU A 383 -19.46 0.02 10.07
C GLU A 383 -18.45 -0.15 8.90
N ASP A 384 -17.64 -1.21 8.90
CA ASP A 384 -16.66 -1.51 7.84
C ASP A 384 -17.31 -2.14 6.60
N LEU A 385 -18.13 -1.35 5.90
CA LEU A 385 -18.87 -1.76 4.71
C LEU A 385 -18.00 -1.83 3.45
N ASP A 386 -18.47 -2.59 2.46
CA ASP A 386 -17.83 -2.65 1.14
C ASP A 386 -17.95 -1.30 0.41
N CYS A 387 -16.81 -0.78 -0.03
CA CYS A 387 -16.71 0.46 -0.78
C CYS A 387 -16.74 0.18 -2.28
N LEU A 388 -17.94 -0.04 -2.83
CA LEU A 388 -18.16 -0.34 -4.25
C LEU A 388 -18.34 0.91 -5.12
N ASP A 389 -18.68 2.05 -4.52
CA ASP A 389 -18.85 3.32 -5.21
C ASP A 389 -17.64 4.23 -4.98
N PRO A 390 -16.85 4.56 -6.03
CA PRO A 390 -15.68 5.44 -5.90
C PRO A 390 -15.98 6.80 -5.30
N ARG A 391 -17.23 7.31 -5.38
CA ARG A 391 -17.63 8.58 -4.77
C ARG A 391 -17.49 8.56 -3.25
N GLN A 392 -17.56 7.38 -2.62
CA GLN A 392 -17.33 7.23 -1.19
C GLN A 392 -15.88 7.53 -0.78
N LEU A 393 -14.93 7.53 -1.73
CA LEU A 393 -13.52 7.83 -1.50
C LEU A 393 -13.19 9.32 -1.66
N GLU A 394 -14.13 10.14 -2.14
CA GLU A 394 -13.89 11.58 -2.35
C GLU A 394 -13.50 12.30 -1.06
N ASN A 395 -14.03 11.84 0.08
CA ASN A 395 -13.77 12.43 1.39
C ASN A 395 -13.48 11.36 2.44
N ALA A 396 -12.54 11.66 3.35
CA ALA A 396 -12.41 10.93 4.60
C ALA A 396 -13.64 11.16 5.49
N ASP A 397 -13.89 10.24 6.43
CA ASP A 397 -15.04 10.33 7.33
C ASP A 397 -14.74 11.24 8.54
N PRO A 398 -15.35 12.42 8.68
CA PRO A 398 -15.06 13.28 9.83
C PRO A 398 -15.55 12.69 11.16
N ILE A 399 -16.61 11.89 11.15
CA ILE A 399 -17.19 11.30 12.37
C ILE A 399 -16.24 10.24 12.93
N LEU A 400 -15.65 9.41 12.07
CA LEU A 400 -14.63 8.44 12.46
C LEU A 400 -13.46 9.12 13.19
N PHE A 401 -13.05 10.30 12.72
CA PHE A 401 -11.99 11.06 13.36
C PHE A 401 -12.40 11.61 14.73
N GLU A 402 -13.53 12.32 14.80
CA GLU A 402 -13.97 12.99 16.03
C GLU A 402 -14.39 12.02 17.12
N ARG A 403 -15.06 10.92 16.75
CA ARG A 403 -15.63 9.93 17.69
C ARG A 403 -14.57 8.93 18.16
N ASP A 404 -13.76 8.41 17.25
CA ASP A 404 -12.94 7.22 17.51
C ASP A 404 -11.44 7.53 17.58
N ILE A 405 -10.90 8.28 16.61
CA ILE A 405 -9.45 8.51 16.51
C ILE A 405 -8.97 9.57 17.50
N TRP A 406 -9.55 10.77 17.47
CA TRP A 406 -9.04 11.91 18.23
C TRP A 406 -9.05 11.66 19.74
N PRO A 407 -10.14 11.15 20.36
CA PRO A 407 -10.14 10.86 21.79
C PRO A 407 -9.06 9.85 22.19
N ALA A 408 -8.85 8.81 21.39
CA ALA A 408 -7.85 7.78 21.65
C ALA A 408 -6.42 8.32 21.58
N ILE A 409 -6.06 9.03 20.51
CA ILE A 409 -4.69 9.56 20.36
C ILE A 409 -4.42 10.73 21.31
N ALA A 410 -5.45 11.50 21.71
CA ALA A 410 -5.32 12.56 22.71
C ALA A 410 -5.17 12.01 24.13
N ASN A 411 -5.82 10.88 24.46
CA ASN A 411 -5.53 10.15 25.70
C ASN A 411 -4.08 9.66 25.72
N ARG A 412 -3.63 9.05 24.61
CA ARG A 412 -2.28 8.48 24.51
C ARG A 412 -1.18 9.53 24.53
N VAL A 413 -1.40 10.67 23.87
CA VAL A 413 -0.46 11.80 23.82
C VAL A 413 -1.22 13.06 24.23
N PRO A 414 -1.18 13.48 25.52
CA PRO A 414 -1.99 14.59 26.02
C PRO A 414 -1.88 15.90 25.23
N ALA A 415 -0.72 16.15 24.59
CA ALA A 415 -0.52 17.32 23.73
C ALA A 415 -1.44 17.34 22.49
N PHE A 416 -1.91 16.19 22.03
CA PHE A 416 -2.82 16.06 20.88
C PHE A 416 -4.24 16.57 21.17
N ASN A 417 -4.58 16.93 22.42
CA ASN A 417 -5.79 17.71 22.70
C ASN A 417 -5.86 19.04 21.93
N SER A 418 -4.70 19.59 21.53
CA SER A 418 -4.59 20.84 20.76
C SER A 418 -4.20 20.62 19.30
N LEU A 419 -4.40 19.41 18.76
CA LEU A 419 -4.09 19.13 17.36
C LEU A 419 -4.95 19.95 16.39
N LYS A 420 -4.45 20.13 15.16
CA LYS A 420 -5.19 20.73 14.05
C LYS A 420 -5.08 19.84 12.82
N VAL A 421 -6.20 19.31 12.36
CA VAL A 421 -6.26 18.56 11.09
C VAL A 421 -5.97 19.53 9.94
N ILE A 422 -4.99 19.17 9.10
CA ILE A 422 -4.57 19.94 7.92
C ILE A 422 -5.26 19.38 6.68
N SER A 423 -5.27 18.06 6.54
CA SER A 423 -5.90 17.38 5.42
C SER A 423 -6.30 15.97 5.82
N SER A 424 -7.13 15.35 4.99
CA SER A 424 -7.56 13.97 5.15
C SER A 424 -7.92 13.38 3.80
N TRP A 425 -7.76 12.07 3.65
CA TRP A 425 -8.11 11.35 2.43
C TRP A 425 -8.60 9.94 2.74
N ALA A 426 -9.19 9.30 1.74
CA ALA A 426 -9.61 7.92 1.81
C ALA A 426 -9.01 7.10 0.67
N GLY A 427 -8.71 5.85 0.97
CA GLY A 427 -8.27 4.83 0.02
C GLY A 427 -8.96 3.51 0.28
N LEU A 428 -8.61 2.50 -0.51
CA LEU A 428 -9.15 1.15 -0.37
C LEU A 428 -8.13 0.19 0.21
N TYR A 429 -8.57 -0.71 1.08
CA TYR A 429 -7.90 -1.98 1.35
C TYR A 429 -8.59 -3.11 0.58
N ASP A 430 -7.81 -4.11 0.20
CA ASP A 430 -8.28 -5.40 -0.30
C ASP A 430 -8.36 -6.39 0.87
N VAL A 431 -9.47 -6.36 1.58
CA VAL A 431 -9.63 -7.13 2.82
C VAL A 431 -10.09 -8.54 2.48
N ASN A 432 -9.31 -9.55 2.87
CA ASN A 432 -9.79 -10.92 2.90
C ASN A 432 -10.76 -11.08 4.07
N ILE A 433 -12.06 -11.18 3.78
CA ILE A 433 -13.11 -11.16 4.81
C ILE A 433 -13.21 -12.45 5.65
N VAL A 434 -12.44 -13.48 5.31
CA VAL A 434 -12.42 -14.75 6.05
C VAL A 434 -11.42 -14.69 7.20
N ASP A 435 -10.20 -14.24 6.92
CA ASP A 435 -9.10 -14.35 7.88
C ASP A 435 -8.10 -13.19 7.87
N HIS A 436 -8.38 -12.15 7.07
CA HIS A 436 -7.54 -10.98 6.85
C HIS A 436 -6.12 -11.27 6.31
N ASN A 437 -5.80 -12.51 5.94
CA ASN A 437 -4.50 -12.87 5.41
C ASN A 437 -4.49 -12.97 3.88
N CYS A 438 -3.30 -12.79 3.31
CA CYS A 438 -3.12 -12.82 1.86
C CYS A 438 -3.48 -14.19 1.24
N ILE A 439 -3.76 -14.19 -0.05
CA ILE A 439 -3.98 -15.38 -0.86
C ILE A 439 -2.82 -15.47 -1.84
N LEU A 440 -2.07 -16.57 -1.76
CA LEU A 440 -0.91 -16.89 -2.60
C LEU A 440 -1.09 -18.30 -3.17
N ASP A 441 -1.90 -18.43 -4.23
CA ASP A 441 -2.19 -19.73 -4.82
C ASP A 441 -2.82 -19.61 -6.21
N PHE A 442 -2.77 -20.68 -6.99
CA PHE A 442 -3.58 -20.78 -8.20
C PHE A 442 -5.05 -21.00 -7.85
N HIS A 443 -5.95 -20.33 -8.57
CA HIS A 443 -7.38 -20.46 -8.36
C HIS A 443 -7.84 -21.90 -8.70
N PRO A 444 -8.69 -22.53 -7.86
CA PRO A 444 -9.07 -23.94 -8.05
C PRO A 444 -9.81 -24.22 -9.36
N GLU A 445 -10.59 -23.26 -9.86
CA GLU A 445 -11.38 -23.40 -11.10
C GLU A 445 -10.75 -22.69 -12.31
N LEU A 446 -9.78 -21.81 -12.09
CA LEU A 446 -9.12 -21.05 -13.16
C LEU A 446 -7.64 -21.40 -13.12
N LYS A 447 -7.28 -22.55 -13.72
CA LYS A 447 -6.06 -23.30 -13.40
C LYS A 447 -4.75 -22.54 -13.58
N ASN A 448 -4.70 -21.58 -14.49
CA ASN A 448 -3.52 -20.76 -14.76
C ASN A 448 -3.66 -19.31 -14.25
N VAL A 449 -4.61 -19.06 -13.35
CA VAL A 449 -4.79 -17.76 -12.67
C VAL A 449 -4.21 -17.85 -11.27
N LEU A 450 -3.05 -17.23 -11.06
CA LEU A 450 -2.42 -17.06 -9.77
C LEU A 450 -3.06 -15.86 -9.03
N LEU A 451 -3.48 -16.07 -7.80
CA LEU A 451 -3.99 -15.05 -6.90
C LEU A 451 -2.84 -14.53 -6.03
N VAL A 452 -2.66 -13.20 -6.02
CA VAL A 452 -1.70 -12.50 -5.16
C VAL A 452 -2.39 -11.25 -4.64
N ASN A 453 -3.27 -11.41 -3.65
CA ASN A 453 -4.16 -10.34 -3.16
C ASN A 453 -4.68 -10.67 -1.75
N GLY A 454 -5.55 -9.82 -1.20
CA GLY A 454 -6.19 -10.05 0.11
C GLY A 454 -5.29 -9.69 1.28
N PHE A 455 -4.36 -8.75 1.11
CA PHE A 455 -3.38 -8.40 2.13
C PHE A 455 -3.93 -7.53 3.26
N SER A 456 -5.21 -7.16 3.23
CA SER A 456 -5.94 -6.52 4.35
C SER A 456 -5.20 -5.37 5.06
N GLY A 457 -4.37 -4.62 4.33
CA GLY A 457 -3.62 -3.47 4.83
C GLY A 457 -2.11 -3.59 4.93
N HIS A 458 -1.55 -4.80 4.83
CA HIS A 458 -0.10 -5.03 4.91
C HIS A 458 0.54 -5.34 3.55
N GLY A 459 -0.20 -5.18 2.44
CA GLY A 459 0.28 -5.53 1.10
C GLY A 459 1.48 -4.70 0.63
N LEU A 460 1.63 -3.45 1.08
CA LEU A 460 2.79 -2.63 0.71
C LEU A 460 4.09 -3.22 1.29
N GLN A 461 4.15 -3.44 2.60
CA GLN A 461 5.33 -4.00 3.27
C GLN A 461 5.64 -5.44 2.85
N HIS A 462 4.61 -6.24 2.59
CA HIS A 462 4.75 -7.64 2.18
C HIS A 462 4.95 -7.79 0.67
N SER A 463 4.84 -6.72 -0.11
CA SER A 463 4.97 -6.80 -1.56
C SER A 463 6.28 -7.44 -2.04
N PRO A 464 7.47 -7.18 -1.44
CA PRO A 464 8.68 -7.88 -1.86
C PRO A 464 8.57 -9.39 -1.68
N ALA A 465 8.14 -9.86 -0.51
CA ALA A 465 8.02 -11.28 -0.20
C ALA A 465 6.95 -11.96 -1.05
N ALA A 466 5.79 -11.32 -1.23
CA ALA A 466 4.70 -11.80 -2.07
C ALA A 466 5.11 -11.91 -3.54
N GLY A 467 5.88 -10.93 -4.05
CA GLY A 467 6.38 -10.95 -5.41
C GLY A 467 7.34 -12.10 -5.66
N ARG A 468 8.25 -12.36 -4.72
CA ARG A 468 9.15 -13.52 -4.74
C ARG A 468 8.39 -14.84 -4.71
N ALA A 469 7.46 -14.97 -3.77
CA ALA A 469 6.62 -16.16 -3.64
C ALA A 469 5.83 -16.43 -4.93
N ALA A 470 5.25 -15.40 -5.54
CA ALA A 470 4.56 -15.52 -6.82
C ALA A 470 5.49 -15.98 -7.95
N ALA A 471 6.71 -15.45 -8.03
CA ALA A 471 7.70 -15.88 -9.03
C ALA A 471 8.06 -17.37 -8.90
N GLU A 472 8.23 -17.84 -7.66
CA GLU A 472 8.51 -19.25 -7.36
C GLU A 472 7.32 -20.14 -7.76
N LEU A 473 6.09 -19.76 -7.44
CA LEU A 473 4.91 -20.53 -7.85
C LEU A 473 4.78 -20.65 -9.39
N ILE A 474 5.12 -19.59 -10.13
CA ILE A 474 5.00 -19.56 -11.59
C ILE A 474 6.03 -20.47 -12.27
N ASP A 475 7.30 -20.36 -11.88
CA ASP A 475 8.41 -20.99 -12.61
C ASP A 475 8.95 -22.27 -11.90
N ASN A 476 8.56 -22.56 -10.64
CA ASN A 476 9.01 -23.74 -9.85
C ASN A 476 7.86 -24.72 -9.56
N ASN A 477 7.04 -25.05 -10.55
CA ASN A 477 5.99 -26.07 -10.46
C ASN A 477 5.03 -25.86 -9.26
N ASN A 478 4.58 -24.63 -9.02
CA ASN A 478 3.64 -24.30 -7.93
C ASN A 478 4.19 -24.64 -6.52
N GLN A 479 5.50 -24.48 -6.31
CA GLN A 479 6.16 -24.69 -5.01
C GLN A 479 6.84 -23.43 -4.50
N PHE A 480 6.68 -23.18 -3.20
CA PHE A 480 7.54 -22.23 -2.49
C PHE A 480 8.88 -22.91 -2.22
N THR A 481 9.97 -22.20 -2.52
CA THR A 481 11.34 -22.70 -2.44
C THR A 481 12.19 -21.94 -1.43
N THR A 482 11.77 -20.75 -1.02
CA THR A 482 12.58 -19.89 -0.14
C THR A 482 11.93 -19.59 1.20
N LEU A 483 10.63 -19.29 1.21
CA LEU A 483 9.80 -19.18 2.40
C LEU A 483 8.59 -20.10 2.24
N ASP A 484 8.37 -21.02 3.18
CA ASP A 484 7.16 -21.83 3.17
C ASP A 484 5.95 -20.94 3.53
N LEU A 485 5.12 -20.64 2.52
CA LEU A 485 3.90 -19.84 2.65
C LEU A 485 2.65 -20.68 2.34
N ASN A 486 2.72 -22.01 2.50
CA ASN A 486 1.57 -22.89 2.24
C ASN A 486 0.34 -22.56 3.10
N ILE A 487 0.54 -21.95 4.26
CA ILE A 487 -0.53 -21.44 5.13
C ILE A 487 -1.44 -20.42 4.41
N PHE A 488 -0.94 -19.73 3.38
CA PHE A 488 -1.68 -18.74 2.60
C PHE A 488 -2.28 -19.29 1.29
N ARG A 489 -2.34 -20.62 1.14
CA ARG A 489 -3.03 -21.27 0.01
C ARG A 489 -4.55 -21.14 0.09
N PHE A 490 -5.20 -21.30 -1.07
CA PHE A 490 -6.63 -21.04 -1.22
C PHE A 490 -7.51 -22.07 -0.50
N ASP A 491 -7.03 -23.31 -0.34
CA ASP A 491 -7.81 -24.41 0.26
C ASP A 491 -8.39 -24.09 1.64
N ARG A 492 -7.70 -23.26 2.43
CA ARG A 492 -8.16 -22.83 3.75
C ARG A 492 -9.45 -21.98 3.72
N LEU A 493 -9.75 -21.39 2.56
CA LEU A 493 -10.91 -20.51 2.34
C LEU A 493 -12.11 -21.26 1.75
N LYS A 494 -11.94 -22.54 1.38
CA LYS A 494 -13.03 -23.38 0.90
C LYS A 494 -13.96 -23.75 2.07
N GLU A 495 -15.16 -24.22 1.75
CA GLU A 495 -16.07 -24.77 2.74
C GLU A 495 -15.39 -25.91 3.53
N GLY A 496 -15.42 -25.83 4.86
CA GLY A 496 -14.71 -26.77 5.74
C GLY A 496 -13.21 -26.52 5.90
N GLY A 497 -12.65 -25.51 5.22
CA GLY A 497 -11.28 -25.03 5.44
C GLY A 497 -11.10 -24.40 6.82
N ILE A 498 -9.82 -24.24 7.23
CA ILE A 498 -9.45 -23.66 8.52
C ILE A 498 -8.84 -22.27 8.29
N PRO A 499 -9.58 -21.18 8.56
CA PRO A 499 -9.06 -19.82 8.52
C PRO A 499 -7.82 -19.64 9.42
N VAL A 500 -6.90 -18.78 9.01
CA VAL A 500 -5.69 -18.45 9.79
C VAL A 500 -5.73 -16.99 10.19
N LEU A 501 -5.95 -16.75 11.48
CA LEU A 501 -6.13 -15.43 12.04
C LEU A 501 -4.82 -14.92 12.67
N GLU A 502 -4.61 -13.62 12.53
CA GLU A 502 -3.64 -12.90 13.34
C GLU A 502 -4.20 -12.61 14.74
N MET A 503 -3.36 -12.73 15.75
CA MET A 503 -3.69 -12.53 17.15
C MET A 503 -2.95 -11.30 17.72
N GLY A 504 -3.68 -10.41 18.38
CA GLY A 504 -3.09 -9.21 19.00
C GLY A 504 -2.66 -8.13 18.00
N ILE A 505 -3.21 -8.16 16.79
CA ILE A 505 -3.10 -7.08 15.82
C ILE A 505 -4.44 -6.35 15.80
N TYR A 506 -4.44 -5.07 16.14
CA TYR A 506 -5.61 -4.20 16.15
C TYR A 506 -6.00 -3.71 14.75
#